data_AF-A0A317NLC2-F1
#
_entry.id   AF-A0A317NLC2-F1
#
_cell.length_a   1.000
_cell.length_b   1.000
_cell.length_c   1.000
_cell.angle_alpha   90.00
_cell.angle_beta   90.00
_cell.angle_gamma   90.00
#
_symmetry.space_group_name_H-M   'P 1'
#
loop_
_entity.id
_entity.type
_entity.pdbx_description
1 polymer ?
#
loop_
_entity_poly.entity_id
_entity_poly.type
_entity_poly.pdbx_seq_one_letter_code
_entity_poly.pdbx_strand_id
1 'polypeptide(L)'
;MNVVLAAGHDLLAQLSNPTPEAPPMSNKILQLVQYLTWFVLLSGVVAITYAGGKFAWEKWTGGGLESPKMIAGAMIGGAIATSAGTIMNAMIGN
;
A
#
# COMPACT_ATOMS: atom_id res chain seq x y z
N MET A 1 17.51 47.14 9.70
CA MET A 1 17.13 45.74 10.03
C MET A 1 17.39 45.54 11.53
N ASN A 2 16.36 45.35 12.35
CA ASN A 2 16.50 45.29 13.80
C ASN A 2 17.01 43.89 14.21
N VAL A 3 18.16 43.80 14.89
CA VAL A 3 18.82 42.55 15.32
C VAL A 3 17.90 41.65 16.14
N VAL A 4 16.95 42.24 16.88
CA VAL A 4 15.97 41.48 17.67
C VAL A 4 14.97 40.71 16.79
N LEU A 5 14.60 41.25 15.63
CA LEU A 5 13.74 40.53 14.67
C LEU A 5 14.51 39.40 13.95
N ALA A 6 15.78 39.63 13.64
CA ALA A 6 16.63 38.60 13.02
C ALA A 6 16.85 37.42 13.99
N ALA A 7 17.16 37.71 15.26
CA ALA A 7 17.33 36.69 16.28
C ALA A 7 16.03 35.92 16.60
N GLY A 8 14.87 36.60 16.56
CA GLY A 8 13.57 35.95 16.72
C GLY A 8 13.22 34.99 15.58
N HIS A 9 13.64 35.29 14.35
CA HIS A 9 13.45 34.43 13.18
C HIS A 9 14.34 33.19 13.24
N ASP A 10 15.60 33.33 13.67
CA ASP A 10 16.52 32.20 13.86
C ASP A 10 16.08 31.25 14.98
N LEU A 11 15.47 31.78 16.05
CA LEU A 11 14.93 30.95 17.15
C LEU A 11 13.70 30.14 16.72
N LEU A 12 12.81 30.72 15.91
CA LEU A 12 11.63 30.02 15.36
C LEU A 12 12.03 28.93 14.35
N ALA A 13 13.11 29.14 13.60
CA ALA A 13 13.66 28.14 12.68
C ALA A 13 14.27 26.93 13.43
N GLN A 14 14.81 27.13 14.63
CA GLN A 14 15.36 26.05 15.46
C GLN A 14 14.29 25.21 16.18
N LEU A 15 13.08 25.77 16.40
CA LEU A 15 11.95 25.00 16.94
C LEU A 15 11.37 23.98 15.93
N SER A 16 11.77 24.07 14.66
CA SER A 16 11.29 23.23 13.56
C SER A 16 12.29 22.13 13.19
N ASN A 17 12.98 21.54 14.16
CA ASN A 17 13.69 20.27 13.94
C ASN A 17 12.97 19.12 14.66
N PRO A 18 11.76 18.73 14.24
CA PRO A 18 11.34 17.35 14.46
C PRO A 18 12.22 16.51 13.54
N THR A 19 13.40 16.10 14.02
CA THR A 19 14.00 14.90 13.43
C THR A 19 12.96 13.82 13.73
N PRO A 20 12.34 13.20 12.72
CA PRO A 20 11.31 12.20 12.98
C PRO A 20 12.02 10.98 13.58
N GLU A 21 12.18 10.97 14.89
CA GLU A 21 12.60 9.78 15.59
C GLU A 21 11.41 8.85 15.53
N ALA A 22 11.55 7.77 14.76
CA ALA A 22 10.46 6.87 14.44
C ALA A 22 9.76 6.47 15.76
N PRO A 23 8.45 6.68 15.89
CA PRO A 23 7.76 6.55 17.17
C PRO A 23 8.05 5.16 17.77
N PRO A 24 8.32 5.05 19.08
CA PRO A 24 8.66 3.78 19.71
C PRO A 24 7.61 2.72 19.34
N MET A 25 8.04 1.50 19.01
CA MET A 25 7.25 0.39 18.40
C MET A 25 6.99 0.44 16.88
N SER A 26 7.31 1.54 16.18
CA SER A 26 7.13 1.66 14.72
C SER A 26 7.79 0.51 13.94
N ASN A 27 8.99 0.08 14.33
CA ASN A 27 9.72 -0.97 13.63
C ASN A 27 8.97 -2.30 13.56
N LYS A 28 8.27 -2.69 14.65
CA LYS A 28 7.46 -3.93 14.69
C LYS A 28 6.19 -3.80 13.85
N ILE A 29 5.56 -2.62 13.85
CA ILE A 29 4.37 -2.34 13.05
C ILE A 29 4.72 -2.31 11.56
N LEU A 30 5.83 -1.67 11.18
CA LEU A 30 6.34 -1.67 9.81
C LEU A 30 6.68 -3.09 9.32
N GLN A 31 7.32 -3.89 10.17
CA GLN A 31 7.61 -5.30 9.85
C GLN A 31 6.31 -6.10 9.62
N LEU A 32 5.27 -5.90 10.45
CA LEU A 32 3.97 -6.53 10.28
C LEU A 32 3.29 -6.11 8.96
N VAL A 33 3.25 -4.81 8.66
CA VAL A 33 2.68 -4.28 7.41
C VAL A 33 3.41 -4.84 6.19
N GLN A 34 4.73 -5.04 6.28
CA GLN A 34 5.50 -5.64 5.22
C GLN A 34 5.15 -7.11 5.00
N TYR A 35 4.95 -7.89 6.06
CA TYR A 35 4.42 -9.26 5.94
C TYR A 35 3.01 -9.29 5.33
N LEU A 36 2.13 -8.35 5.71
CA LEU A 36 0.80 -8.24 5.12
C LEU A 36 0.85 -7.88 3.63
N THR A 37 1.77 -7.00 3.22
CA THR A 37 1.95 -6.66 1.81
C THR A 37 2.37 -7.88 0.99
N TRP A 38 3.33 -8.66 1.50
CA TRP A 38 3.70 -9.94 0.90
C TRP A 38 2.53 -10.91 0.79
N PHE A 39 1.70 -11.00 1.83
CA PHE A 39 0.50 -11.84 1.81
C PHE A 39 -0.50 -11.39 0.74
N VAL A 40 -0.75 -10.08 0.60
CA VAL A 40 -1.64 -9.53 -0.43
C VAL A 40 -1.12 -9.82 -1.84
N LEU A 41 0.19 -9.69 -2.07
CA LEU A 41 0.81 -10.00 -3.36
C LEU A 41 0.68 -11.47 -3.72
N LEU A 42 1.03 -12.37 -2.79
CA LEU A 42 0.90 -13.81 -3.00
C LEU A 42 -0.56 -14.23 -3.23
N SER A 43 -1.49 -13.67 -2.44
CA SER A 43 -2.93 -13.89 -2.60
C SER A 43 -3.42 -13.43 -3.98
N GLY A 44 -2.99 -12.25 -4.44
CA GLY A 44 -3.35 -11.72 -5.76
C GLY A 44 -2.89 -12.61 -6.90
N VAL A 45 -1.64 -13.11 -6.85
CA VAL A 45 -1.11 -14.04 -7.86
C VAL A 45 -1.94 -15.33 -7.91
N VAL A 46 -2.19 -15.94 -6.74
CA VAL A 46 -3.00 -17.18 -6.66
C VAL A 46 -4.42 -16.95 -7.19
N ALA A 47 -5.06 -15.83 -6.84
CA ALA A 47 -6.40 -15.49 -7.29
C ALA A 47 -6.48 -15.35 -8.82
N ILE A 48 -5.53 -14.65 -9.44
CA ILE A 48 -5.50 -14.47 -10.90
C ILE A 48 -5.18 -15.80 -11.60
N THR A 49 -4.22 -16.58 -11.09
CA THR A 49 -3.89 -17.89 -11.66
C THR A 49 -5.07 -18.85 -11.61
N TYR A 50 -5.77 -18.92 -10.48
CA TYR A 50 -6.93 -19.80 -10.33
C TYR A 50 -8.11 -19.32 -11.19
N ALA A 51 -8.46 -18.03 -11.12
CA ALA A 51 -9.56 -17.47 -11.90
C ALA A 51 -9.31 -17.57 -13.41
N GLY A 52 -8.08 -17.28 -13.85
CA GLY A 52 -7.66 -17.38 -15.25
C GLY A 52 -7.64 -18.82 -15.76
N GLY A 53 -7.09 -19.75 -14.98
CA GLY A 53 -7.09 -21.18 -15.33
C GLY A 53 -8.50 -21.76 -15.43
N LYS A 54 -9.36 -21.42 -14.47
CA LYS A 54 -10.77 -21.86 -14.44
C LYS A 54 -11.61 -21.24 -15.56
N PHE A 55 -11.35 -19.98 -15.91
CA PHE A 55 -11.95 -19.33 -17.08
C PHE A 55 -11.54 -20.00 -18.40
N ALA A 56 -10.26 -20.35 -18.55
CA ALA A 56 -9.79 -21.07 -19.73
C ALA A 56 -10.41 -22.48 -19.84
N TRP A 57 -10.58 -23.17 -18.71
CA TRP A 57 -11.24 -24.47 -18.64
C TRP A 57 -12.71 -24.39 -19.04
N GLU A 58 -13.49 -23.46 -18.47
CA GLU A 58 -14.90 -23.27 -18.81
C GLU A 58 -15.11 -22.91 -20.29
N LYS A 59 -14.20 -22.13 -20.87
CA LYS A 59 -14.23 -21.80 -22.31
C LYS A 59 -14.14 -23.05 -23.21
N TRP A 60 -13.38 -24.07 -22.81
CA TRP A 60 -13.13 -25.27 -23.61
C TRP A 60 -14.09 -26.42 -23.31
N THR A 61 -14.60 -26.53 -22.08
CA THR A 61 -15.51 -27.61 -21.69
C THR A 61 -16.99 -27.24 -21.78
N GLY A 62 -17.33 -25.99 -22.12
CA GLY A 62 -18.72 -25.53 -22.24
C GLY A 62 -19.47 -25.49 -20.91
N GLY A 63 -18.75 -25.36 -19.78
CA GLY A 63 -19.31 -25.35 -18.43
C GLY A 63 -19.93 -24.00 -18.04
N GLY A 64 -20.77 -23.99 -17.01
CA GLY A 64 -21.51 -22.80 -16.56
C GLY A 64 -20.62 -21.60 -16.21
N LEU A 65 -21.08 -20.39 -16.54
CA LEU A 65 -20.35 -19.11 -16.46
C LEU A 65 -20.14 -18.61 -15.02
N GLU A 66 -19.42 -19.35 -14.18
CA GLU A 66 -19.00 -18.85 -12.87
C GLU A 66 -17.67 -18.10 -12.91
N SER A 67 -16.84 -18.30 -13.94
CA SER A 67 -15.51 -17.66 -14.03
C SER A 67 -15.51 -16.12 -14.20
N PRO A 68 -16.50 -15.46 -14.85
CA PRO A 68 -16.45 -14.01 -15.01
C PRO A 68 -16.54 -13.25 -13.68
N LYS A 69 -17.38 -13.70 -12.73
CA LYS A 69 -17.50 -13.08 -11.39
C LYS A 69 -16.20 -13.19 -10.60
N MET A 70 -15.43 -14.26 -10.79
CA MET A 70 -14.18 -14.48 -10.07
C MET A 70 -13.07 -13.56 -10.59
N ILE A 71 -12.97 -13.38 -11.91
CA ILE A 71 -12.04 -12.43 -12.52
C ILE A 71 -12.39 -10.99 -12.10
N ALA A 72 -13.67 -10.63 -12.12
CA ALA A 72 -14.11 -9.31 -11.67
C ALA A 72 -13.72 -9.04 -10.20
N GLY A 73 -13.90 -10.03 -9.32
CA GLY A 73 -13.45 -9.95 -7.92
C GLY A 73 -11.93 -9.78 -7.79
N ALA A 74 -11.15 -10.50 -8.59
CA ALA A 74 -9.69 -10.36 -8.61
C ALA A 74 -9.25 -8.96 -9.06
N MET A 75 -9.92 -8.36 -10.05
CA MET A 75 -9.62 -7.00 -10.49
C MET A 75 -9.90 -5.95 -9.42
N ILE A 76 -11.03 -6.07 -8.71
CA ILE A 76 -11.36 -5.16 -7.60
C ILE A 76 -10.34 -5.30 -6.48
N GLY A 77 -9.95 -6.53 -6.12
CA GLY A 77 -8.88 -6.77 -5.14
C GLY A 77 -7.55 -6.14 -5.54
N GLY A 78 -7.16 -6.23 -6.82
CA GLY A 78 -5.96 -5.60 -7.35
C GLY A 78 -5.98 -4.06 -7.30
N ALA A 79 -7.14 -3.45 -7.57
CA ALA A 79 -7.31 -2.00 -7.47
C ALA A 79 -7.15 -1.51 -6.03
N ILE A 80 -7.73 -2.23 -5.06
CA ILE A 80 -7.60 -1.92 -3.62
C ILE A 80 -6.14 -2.08 -3.15
N ALA A 81 -5.45 -3.14 -3.60
CA ALA A 81 -4.05 -3.35 -3.25
C ALA A 81 -3.15 -2.23 -3.80
N THR A 82 -3.42 -1.75 -5.01
CA THR A 82 -2.66 -0.66 -5.64
C THR A 82 -2.86 0.66 -4.91
N SER A 83 -4.09 1.00 -4.52
CA SER A 83 -4.37 2.24 -3.77
C SER A 83 -3.81 2.20 -2.34
N ALA A 84 -3.82 1.03 -1.69
CA ALA A 84 -3.12 0.88 -0.41
C ALA A 84 -1.60 1.13 -0.56
N GLY A 85 -0.99 0.63 -1.64
CA GLY A 85 0.42 0.87 -1.96
C GLY A 85 0.78 2.34 -2.18
N THR A 86 -0.08 3.10 -2.87
CA THR A 86 0.16 4.54 -3.08
C THR A 86 0.05 5.33 -1.78
N ILE A 87 -0.90 4.99 -0.91
CA ILE A 87 -1.06 5.62 0.41
C ILE A 87 0.16 5.34 1.30
N MET A 88 0.65 4.10 1.35
CA MET A 88 1.84 3.76 2.14
C MET A 88 3.09 4.50 1.67
N ASN A 89 3.27 4.66 0.36
CA ASN A 89 4.38 5.45 -0.18
C ASN A 89 4.24 6.94 0.15
N ALA A 90 3.03 7.50 0.09
CA ALA A 90 2.79 8.90 0.46
C ALA A 90 3.00 9.18 1.96
N MET A 91 2.80 8.17 2.81
CA MET A 91 2.97 8.26 4.27
C MET A 91 4.43 8.09 4.72
N ILE A 92 5.23 7.31 3.98
CA ILE A 92 6.65 7.03 4.29
C ILE A 92 7.58 8.00 3.54
N GLY A 93 7.16 8.48 2.38
CA GLY A 93 7.88 9.43 1.55
C GLY A 93 7.40 10.87 1.75
N ASN A 94 7.67 11.44 2.93
CA ASN A 94 7.86 12.87 3.17
C ASN A 94 8.66 13.06 4.46
#